data_AF-A0A969CYW2-F1
#
_entry.id   AF-A0A969CYW2-F1
#
_cell.length_a   1.000
_cell.length_b   1.000
_cell.length_c   1.000
_cell.angle_alpha   90.00
_cell.angle_beta   90.00
_cell.angle_gamma   90.00
#
_symmetry.space_group_name_H-M   'P 1'
#
loop_
_entity.id
_entity.type
_entity.pdbx_description
1 polymer ?
#
loop_
_entity_poly.entity_id
_entity_poly.type
_entity_poly.pdbx_seq_one_letter_code
_entity_poly.pdbx_strand_id
1 'polypeptide(L)'
;LRFVDAPNDAVILGPVGVGKTFLATALGHIAVRRHRSVHFERADTLLKRLKATRLDNSHDAEVRKLLRVDLLIIDLCRVRDYAERLGGVWSLSWLARSSG
;
A
#
# COMPACT_ATOMS: atom_id res chain seq x y z
N LEU A 1 1.76 -7.15 -17.97
CA LEU A 1 2.01 -6.88 -16.54
C LEU A 1 3.30 -7.59 -16.12
N ARG A 2 4.45 -7.27 -16.75
CA ARG A 2 5.72 -7.97 -16.47
C ARG A 2 6.19 -7.83 -15.02
N PHE A 3 5.76 -6.77 -14.33
CA PHE A 3 6.03 -6.56 -12.90
C PHE A 3 5.19 -7.44 -11.97
N VAL A 4 4.08 -8.04 -12.45
CA VAL A 4 3.29 -9.03 -11.69
C VAL A 4 3.89 -10.43 -11.86
N ASP A 5 4.55 -10.68 -12.99
CA ASP A 5 5.19 -11.96 -13.30
C ASP A 5 6.61 -12.06 -12.67
N ALA A 6 7.11 -10.98 -12.07
CA ALA A 6 8.37 -10.89 -11.35
C ALA A 6 8.12 -10.30 -9.95
N PRO A 7 8.96 -10.56 -8.93
CA PRO A 7 8.78 -10.01 -7.58
C PRO A 7 9.19 -8.53 -7.51
N ASN A 8 8.58 -7.69 -8.34
CA ASN A 8 8.90 -6.28 -8.47
C ASN A 8 7.76 -5.42 -7.92
N ASP A 9 8.08 -4.60 -6.92
CA ASP A 9 7.16 -3.58 -6.41
C ASP A 9 7.13 -2.37 -7.35
N ALA A 10 5.93 -1.82 -7.57
CA ALA A 10 5.74 -0.61 -8.35
C ALA A 10 5.18 0.51 -7.46
N VAL A 11 5.88 1.64 -7.42
CA VAL A 11 5.45 2.82 -6.65
C VAL A 11 5.08 3.94 -7.63
N ILE A 12 3.82 4.39 -7.57
CA ILE A 12 3.32 5.49 -8.39
C ILE A 12 3.31 6.77 -7.54
N LEU A 13 4.21 7.71 -7.84
CA LEU A 13 4.34 8.99 -7.13
C LEU A 13 3.94 10.16 -8.04
N GLY A 14 3.36 11.21 -7.45
CA GLY A 14 3.03 12.44 -8.20
C GLY A 14 2.09 13.40 -7.47
N PRO A 15 1.83 14.59 -8.02
CA PRO A 15 0.93 15.60 -7.43
C PRO A 15 -0.51 15.13 -7.28
N VAL A 16 -1.29 15.74 -6.38
CA VAL A 16 -2.73 15.43 -6.25
C VAL A 16 -3.44 15.72 -7.59
N GLY A 17 -4.40 14.86 -7.97
CA GLY A 17 -5.20 15.08 -9.19
C GLY A 17 -4.62 14.50 -10.49
N VAL A 18 -3.39 13.96 -10.51
CA VAL A 18 -2.78 13.39 -11.75
C VAL A 18 -3.25 11.98 -12.10
N GLY A 19 -4.33 11.48 -11.48
CA GLY A 19 -4.92 10.18 -11.83
C GLY A 19 -4.17 8.94 -11.33
N LYS A 20 -3.34 9.04 -10.28
CA LYS A 20 -2.63 7.88 -9.71
C LYS A 20 -3.55 6.73 -9.29
N THR A 21 -4.62 7.05 -8.56
CA THR A 21 -5.64 6.08 -8.18
C THR A 21 -6.29 5.46 -9.42
N PHE A 22 -6.57 6.26 -10.46
CA PHE A 22 -7.14 5.75 -11.70
C PHE A 22 -6.20 4.75 -12.39
N LEU A 23 -4.91 5.07 -12.49
CA LEU A 23 -3.91 4.18 -13.07
C LEU A 23 -3.78 2.88 -12.27
N ALA A 24 -3.74 2.97 -10.94
CA ALA A 24 -3.68 1.81 -10.06
C ALA A 24 -4.91 0.89 -10.24
N THR A 25 -6.11 1.47 -10.28
CA THR A 25 -7.35 0.73 -10.53
C THR A 25 -7.38 0.10 -11.92
N ALA A 26 -6.93 0.81 -12.96
CA ALA A 26 -6.85 0.27 -14.31
C ALA A 26 -5.89 -0.93 -14.40
N LEU A 27 -4.72 -0.85 -13.74
CA LEU A 27 -3.78 -1.96 -13.64
C LEU A 27 -4.38 -3.17 -12.91
N GLY A 28 -5.05 -2.93 -11.79
CA GLY A 28 -5.77 -3.97 -11.05
C GLY A 28 -6.84 -4.65 -11.90
N HIS A 29 -7.63 -3.87 -12.64
CA HIS A 29 -8.66 -4.40 -13.52
C HIS A 29 -8.08 -5.26 -14.67
N ILE A 30 -6.94 -4.86 -15.24
CA ILE A 30 -6.23 -5.68 -16.24
C ILE A 30 -5.71 -6.98 -15.61
N ALA A 31 -5.21 -6.95 -14.37
CA ALA A 31 -4.75 -8.13 -13.66
C ALA A 31 -5.90 -9.12 -13.39
N VAL A 32 -7.07 -8.63 -12.95
CA VAL A 32 -8.29 -9.44 -12.79
C VAL A 32 -8.69 -10.11 -14.11
N ARG A 33 -8.65 -9.36 -15.23
CA ARG A 33 -8.93 -9.92 -16.58
C ARG A 33 -7.94 -11.01 -17.01
N ARG A 34 -6.78 -11.10 -16.37
CA ARG A 34 -5.78 -12.15 -16.58
C ARG A 34 -5.88 -13.26 -15.54
N HIS A 35 -7.01 -13.37 -14.85
CA HIS A 35 -7.27 -14.36 -13.79
C HIS A 35 -6.28 -14.29 -12.63
N ARG A 36 -5.73 -13.10 -12.34
CA ARG A 36 -4.93 -12.86 -11.14
C ARG A 36 -5.84 -12.38 -10.01
N SER A 37 -5.57 -12.86 -8.81
CA SER A 37 -6.19 -12.36 -7.59
C SER A 37 -5.63 -10.99 -7.24
N VAL A 38 -6.50 -10.02 -7.01
CA VAL A 38 -6.11 -8.62 -6.75
C VAL A 38 -6.82 -8.12 -5.50
N HIS A 39 -6.08 -7.50 -4.59
CA HIS A 39 -6.64 -6.77 -3.46
C HIS A 39 -6.35 -5.28 -3.63
N PHE A 40 -7.39 -4.45 -3.63
CA PHE A 40 -7.26 -3.00 -3.66
C PHE A 40 -7.79 -2.41 -2.36
N GLU A 41 -6.97 -1.61 -1.68
CA GLU A 41 -7.40 -0.95 -0.44
C GLU A 41 -6.68 0.38 -0.24
N ARG A 42 -7.33 1.34 0.42
CA ARG A 42 -6.66 2.57 0.86
C ARG A 42 -5.78 2.24 2.07
N ALA A 43 -4.58 2.82 2.10
CA ALA A 43 -3.63 2.59 3.18
C ALA A 43 -4.17 2.99 4.56
N ASP A 44 -5.03 4.00 4.68
CA ASP A 44 -5.57 4.44 5.97
C ASP A 44 -6.58 3.43 6.54
N THR A 45 -7.39 2.83 5.68
CA THR A 45 -8.30 1.73 6.04
C THR A 45 -7.51 0.49 6.41
N LEU A 46 -6.49 0.13 5.61
CA LEU A 46 -5.64 -1.01 5.86
C LEU A 46 -4.92 -0.91 7.21
N LEU A 47 -4.30 0.24 7.50
CA LEU A 47 -3.61 0.46 8.77
C LEU A 47 -4.57 0.42 9.97
N LYS A 48 -5.79 0.96 9.83
CA LYS A 48 -6.81 0.87 10.89
C LYS A 48 -7.20 -0.58 11.15
N ARG A 49 -7.43 -1.38 10.10
CA ARG A 49 -7.74 -2.81 10.23
C ARG A 49 -6.59 -3.56 10.90
N LEU A 50 -5.35 -3.37 10.43
CA LEU A 50 -4.17 -4.02 11.01
C LEU A 50 -3.96 -3.64 12.48
N LYS A 51 -4.19 -2.37 12.85
CA LYS A 51 -4.13 -1.91 14.26
C LYS A 51 -5.20 -2.59 15.12
N ALA A 52 -6.44 -2.68 14.64
CA ALA A 52 -7.50 -3.38 15.35
C ALA A 52 -7.15 -4.87 15.56
N THR A 53 -6.58 -5.50 14.52
CA THR A 53 -6.25 -6.94 14.58
C THR A 53 -5.06 -7.30 15.47
N ARG A 54 -4.28 -6.30 15.89
CA ARG A 54 -3.25 -6.52 16.92
C ARG A 54 -3.84 -6.67 18.31
N LEU A 55 -5.01 -6.10 18.55
CA LEU A 55 -5.69 -6.16 19.86
C LEU A 55 -6.52 -7.44 20.01
N ASP A 56 -6.95 -8.05 18.90
CA ASP A 56 -7.80 -9.25 18.87
C ASP A 56 -7.03 -10.56 18.58
N ASN A 57 -5.69 -10.50 18.54
CA ASN A 57 -4.79 -11.62 18.23
C ASN A 57 -5.02 -12.27 16.84
N SER A 58 -5.69 -11.58 15.91
CA SER A 58 -5.97 -12.07 14.55
C SER A 58 -5.05 -11.47 13.48
N HIS A 59 -4.10 -10.63 13.88
CA HIS A 59 -3.15 -9.94 12.99
C HIS A 59 -2.50 -10.84 11.95
N ASP A 60 -2.01 -12.01 12.35
CA ASP A 60 -1.35 -12.94 11.44
C ASP A 60 -2.31 -13.55 10.41
N ALA A 61 -3.58 -13.72 10.77
CA ALA A 61 -4.59 -14.18 9.83
C ALA A 61 -4.86 -13.13 8.75
N GLU A 62 -4.93 -11.86 9.13
CA GLU A 62 -5.09 -10.74 8.18
C GLU A 62 -3.88 -10.56 7.27
N VAL A 63 -2.66 -10.62 7.82
CA VAL A 63 -1.43 -10.56 7.01
C VAL A 63 -1.38 -11.72 6.03
N ARG A 64 -1.71 -12.94 6.45
CA ARG A 64 -1.78 -14.10 5.53
C ARG A 64 -2.80 -13.91 4.41
N LYS A 65 -3.94 -13.24 4.65
CA LYS A 65 -4.91 -12.92 3.58
C LYS A 65 -4.31 -11.99 2.54
N LEU A 66 -3.58 -10.96 2.98
CA LEU A 66 -2.92 -10.01 2.10
C LEU A 66 -1.77 -10.63 1.30
N LEU A 67 -1.06 -11.61 1.87
CA LEU A 67 0.02 -12.33 1.19
C LEU A 67 -0.48 -13.38 0.17
N ARG A 68 -1.77 -13.72 0.18
CA ARG A 68 -2.36 -14.73 -0.73
C ARG A 68 -2.74 -14.18 -2.09
N VAL A 69 -2.80 -12.87 -2.26
CA VAL A 69 -3.17 -12.27 -3.56
C VAL A 69 -1.95 -12.10 -4.46
N ASP A 70 -2.16 -12.25 -5.77
CA ASP A 70 -1.12 -12.06 -6.79
C ASP A 70 -0.72 -10.58 -6.94
N LEU A 71 -1.63 -9.65 -6.62
CA LEU A 71 -1.39 -8.22 -6.69
C LEU A 71 -2.08 -7.48 -5.55
N LEU A 72 -1.28 -6.86 -4.68
CA LEU A 72 -1.74 -5.97 -3.61
C LEU A 72 -1.56 -4.51 -4.04
N ILE A 73 -2.66 -3.77 -4.17
CA ILE A 73 -2.68 -2.36 -4.52
C ILE A 73 -3.06 -1.55 -3.29
N ILE A 74 -2.16 -0.67 -2.86
CA ILE A 74 -2.34 0.19 -1.70
C ILE A 74 -2.38 1.64 -2.16
N ASP A 75 -3.54 2.30 -2.03
CA ASP A 75 -3.69 3.71 -2.40
C ASP A 75 -3.40 4.65 -1.22
N LEU A 76 -2.45 5.58 -1.44
CA LEU A 76 -2.01 6.59 -0.49
C LEU A 76 -2.55 7.95 -0.92
N CYS A 77 -3.73 8.35 -0.43
CA CYS A 77 -4.35 9.57 -0.94
C CYS A 77 -3.84 10.88 -0.32
N ARG A 78 -3.08 10.89 0.79
CA ARG A 78 -2.59 12.14 1.44
C ARG A 78 -1.30 11.95 2.24
N VAL A 79 -0.24 12.68 1.88
CA VAL A 79 1.03 12.76 2.66
C VAL A 79 0.83 13.42 4.03
N ARG A 80 -0.22 14.25 4.18
CA ARG A 80 -0.43 15.08 5.38
C ARG A 80 -1.01 14.33 6.60
N ASP A 81 -1.59 13.14 6.41
CA ASP A 81 -2.29 12.43 7.51
C ASP A 81 -1.45 11.33 8.18
N TYR A 82 -0.33 10.90 7.59
CA TYR A 82 0.43 9.75 8.11
C TYR A 82 1.34 10.09 9.28
N ALA A 83 1.96 11.29 9.29
CA ALA A 83 2.81 11.73 10.39
C ALA A 83 2.02 11.96 11.69
N GLU A 84 0.81 12.50 11.59
CA GLU A 84 -0.03 12.81 12.75
C GLU A 84 -0.76 11.57 13.30
N ARG A 85 -1.07 10.58 12.46
CA ARG A 85 -1.92 9.42 12.81
C ARG A 85 -1.13 8.15 13.21
N LEU A 86 0.19 8.19 13.08
CA LEU A 86 1.11 7.14 13.55
C LEU A 86 1.73 7.43 14.93
N GLY A 87 1.43 8.58 15.57
CA GLY A 87 1.80 8.79 16.98
C GLY A 87 3.31 8.71 17.25
N GLY A 88 4.13 9.20 16.33
CA GLY A 88 5.58 9.16 16.47
C GLY A 88 6.25 9.76 15.25
N VAL A 89 6.96 10.86 15.47
CA VAL A 89 7.79 11.56 14.50
C VAL A 89 8.82 10.59 13.92
N TRP A 90 8.61 10.12 12.69
CA TRP A 90 9.69 9.64 11.82
C TRP A 90 9.95 10.73 10.81
N SER A 91 10.76 11.71 11.22
CA SER A 91 11.26 12.72 10.29
C SER A 91 12.17 12.02 9.28
N LEU A 92 11.80 12.09 8.00
CA LEU A 92 12.61 11.66 6.84
C LEU A 92 13.94 12.44 6.71
N SER A 93 14.30 13.29 7.67
CA SER A 93 15.63 13.90 7.78
C SER A 93 16.73 12.95 8.29
N TRP A 94 16.39 11.73 8.76
CA TRP A 94 17.40 10.78 9.27
C TRP A 94 18.08 9.94 8.18
N LEU A 95 17.50 9.82 6.98
CA LEU A 95 18.09 9.04 5.87
C LEU A 95 18.96 9.88 4.92
N ALA A 96 19.14 11.17 5.21
CA ALA A 96 19.95 12.09 4.39
C ALA A 96 21.14 12.72 5.15
N ARG A 97 21.47 12.25 6.36
CA ARG A 97 22.58 12.79 7.18
C ARG A 97 23.49 11.72 7.82
N SER A 98 23.59 10.53 7.23
CA SER A 98 24.59 9.53 7.64
C SER A 98 25.62 9.22 6.54
N SER A 99 25.69 10.06 5.51
CA SER A 99 26.76 10.04 4.52
C SER A 99 26.98 11.46 3.99
N GLY A 100 27.84 12.21 4.70
CA GLY A 100 28.24 13.59 4.38
C GLY A 100 28.14 14.52 5.56
#